data_AF-A0AA96VYI5-F1
#
_entry.id   AF-A0AA96VYI5-F1
#
_cell.length_a   1.000
_cell.length_b   1.000
_cell.length_c   1.000
_cell.angle_alpha   90.00
_cell.angle_beta   90.00
_cell.angle_gamma   90.00
#
_symmetry.space_group_name_H-M   'P 1'
#
loop_
_entity.id
_entity.type
_entity.pdbx_description
1 polymer ?
#
loop_
_entity_poly.entity_id
_entity_poly.type
_entity_poly.pdbx_seq_one_letter_code
_entity_poly.pdbx_strand_id
1 'polypeptide(L)'
;MPEQDDITVGQLLLVEYQVVKEEQKTRIGFRDNLLYVTLTVLAAVIAASAQARQSAMLLALPPVCVVLGWTYLVNDEKISAIGAYVRGDLGPRLAQLAGAQKVFEWEVAHRGDVRRRSRKVIQCGIDLLAFCVVPLAGLLVYWVSGETSAGLVVLSGVEALTVVGLGVQIVLYARPSGRPAPSAG
;
A
#
# COMPACT_ATOMS: atom_id res chain seq x y z
N MET A 1 -25.50 -44.04 -7.48
CA MET A 1 -24.66 -43.19 -8.35
C MET A 1 -24.62 -41.84 -7.67
N PRO A 2 -23.46 -41.34 -7.22
CA PRO A 2 -23.42 -40.02 -6.61
C PRO A 2 -23.69 -39.01 -7.73
N GLU A 3 -24.67 -38.14 -7.53
CA GLU A 3 -24.86 -36.94 -8.34
C GLU A 3 -23.53 -36.19 -8.32
N GLN A 4 -22.85 -36.13 -9.46
CA GLN A 4 -21.87 -35.08 -9.67
C GLN A 4 -22.69 -33.79 -9.67
N ASP A 5 -22.74 -33.11 -8.53
CA ASP A 5 -23.15 -31.71 -8.44
C ASP A 5 -22.23 -30.95 -9.41
N ASP A 6 -22.70 -30.78 -10.65
CA ASP A 6 -21.99 -30.04 -11.68
C ASP A 6 -21.91 -28.58 -11.20
N ILE A 7 -20.76 -28.23 -10.63
CA ILE A 7 -20.46 -26.86 -10.20
C ILE A 7 -20.67 -25.96 -11.41
N THR A 8 -21.71 -25.15 -11.34
CA THR A 8 -22.02 -24.23 -12.44
C THR A 8 -20.96 -23.15 -12.52
N VAL A 9 -20.65 -22.66 -13.72
CA VAL A 9 -19.71 -21.56 -13.92
C VAL A 9 -20.09 -20.33 -13.09
N GLY A 10 -21.40 -20.09 -12.90
CA GLY A 10 -21.91 -19.03 -12.03
C GLY A 10 -21.55 -19.23 -10.55
N GLN A 11 -21.67 -20.45 -10.02
CA GLN A 11 -21.25 -20.77 -8.66
C GLN A 11 -19.74 -20.60 -8.48
N LEU A 12 -18.94 -21.04 -9.45
CA LEU A 12 -17.49 -20.87 -9.41
C LEU A 12 -17.08 -19.39 -9.37
N LEU A 13 -17.69 -18.55 -10.21
CA LEU A 13 -17.41 -17.11 -10.24
C LEU A 13 -17.89 -16.38 -8.96
N LEU A 14 -18.98 -16.83 -8.34
CA LEU A 14 -19.43 -16.30 -7.05
C LEU A 14 -18.44 -16.67 -5.93
N VAL A 15 -17.94 -17.90 -5.91
CA VAL A 15 -16.91 -18.33 -4.96
C VAL A 15 -15.62 -17.54 -5.18
N GLU A 16 -15.19 -17.38 -6.43
CA GLU A 16 -14.02 -16.56 -6.76
C GLU A 16 -14.19 -15.11 -6.30
N TYR A 17 -15.34 -14.50 -6.56
CA TYR A 17 -15.66 -13.16 -6.05
C TYR A 17 -15.54 -13.09 -4.52
N GLN A 18 -16.11 -14.04 -3.79
CA GLN A 18 -16.02 -14.07 -2.32
C GLN A 18 -14.57 -14.18 -1.83
N VAL A 19 -13.79 -15.10 -2.38
CA VAL A 19 -12.38 -15.30 -2.02
C VAL A 19 -11.57 -14.02 -2.28
N VAL A 20 -11.75 -13.41 -3.45
CA VAL A 20 -11.07 -12.18 -3.84
C VAL A 20 -11.46 -11.00 -2.94
N LYS A 21 -12.72 -10.91 -2.51
CA LYS A 21 -13.19 -9.89 -1.56
C LYS A 21 -12.65 -10.09 -0.15
N GLU A 22 -12.55 -11.33 0.33
CA GLU A 22 -11.93 -11.61 1.64
C GLU A 22 -10.43 -11.31 1.63
N GLU A 23 -9.73 -11.60 0.52
CA GLU A 23 -8.34 -11.18 0.34
C GLU A 23 -8.23 -9.65 0.35
N GLN A 24 -9.11 -8.95 -0.38
CA GLN A 24 -9.14 -7.48 -0.39
C GLN A 24 -9.30 -6.90 1.03
N LYS A 25 -10.25 -7.44 1.80
CA LYS A 25 -10.51 -7.03 3.19
C LYS A 25 -9.30 -7.27 4.09
N THR A 26 -8.68 -8.45 4.00
CA THR A 26 -7.47 -8.81 4.76
C THR A 26 -6.33 -7.84 4.46
N ARG A 27 -6.11 -7.52 3.18
CA ARG A 27 -5.05 -6.58 2.76
C ARG A 27 -5.31 -5.15 3.20
N ILE A 28 -6.56 -4.69 3.15
CA ILE A 28 -6.95 -3.37 3.67
C ILE A 28 -6.63 -3.30 5.17
N GLY A 29 -7.05 -4.30 5.94
CA GLY A 29 -6.78 -4.34 7.38
C GLY A 29 -5.28 -4.36 7.69
N PHE A 30 -4.49 -5.12 6.94
CA PHE A 30 -3.04 -5.14 7.11
C PHE A 30 -2.40 -3.79 6.78
N ARG A 31 -2.76 -3.18 5.65
CA ARG A 31 -2.30 -1.85 5.24
C ARG A 31 -2.60 -0.79 6.31
N ASP A 32 -3.83 -0.79 6.83
CA ASP A 32 -4.27 0.19 7.81
C ASP A 32 -3.55 0.01 9.16
N ASN A 33 -3.19 -1.23 9.51
CA ASN A 33 -2.40 -1.52 10.71
C ASN A 33 -0.90 -1.17 10.58
N LEU A 34 -0.34 -1.21 9.37
CA LEU A 34 1.08 -0.92 9.15
C LEU A 34 1.48 0.49 9.56
N LEU A 35 0.60 1.48 9.37
CA LEU A 35 0.87 2.85 9.82
C LEU A 35 1.00 2.93 11.35
N TYR A 36 0.09 2.28 12.09
CA TYR A 36 0.17 2.25 13.55
C TYR A 36 1.44 1.56 14.04
N VAL A 37 1.78 0.42 13.45
CA VAL A 37 3.02 -0.29 13.77
C VAL A 37 4.24 0.59 13.48
N THR A 38 4.25 1.27 12.34
CA THR A 38 5.34 2.18 11.95
C THR A 38 5.50 3.29 12.98
N LEU A 39 4.42 3.94 13.39
CA LEU A 39 4.45 4.99 14.42
C LEU A 39 5.00 4.47 15.75
N THR A 40 4.58 3.28 16.18
CA THR A 40 5.08 2.65 17.41
C THR A 40 6.58 2.38 17.33
N VAL A 41 7.06 1.80 16.22
CA VAL A 41 8.49 1.49 16.08
C VAL A 41 9.33 2.75 15.97
N LEU A 42 8.87 3.76 15.20
CA LEU A 42 9.52 5.07 15.11
C LEU A 42 9.67 5.70 16.50
N ALA A 43 8.57 5.76 17.27
CA ALA A 43 8.59 6.32 18.62
C ALA A 43 9.55 5.55 19.55
N ALA A 44 9.57 4.22 19.46
CA ALA A 44 10.45 3.39 20.26
C ALA A 44 11.92 3.63 19.94
N VAL A 45 12.30 3.66 18.65
CA VAL A 45 13.68 3.90 18.22
C VAL A 45 14.15 5.31 18.59
N ILE A 46 13.29 6.33 18.39
CA ILE A 46 13.60 7.72 18.77
C ILE A 46 13.79 7.83 20.28
N ALA A 47 12.86 7.26 21.08
CA ALA A 47 12.97 7.27 22.53
C ALA A 47 14.20 6.52 23.04
N ALA A 48 14.54 5.37 22.44
CA ALA A 48 15.73 4.60 22.80
C ALA A 48 17.02 5.36 22.48
N SER A 49 17.12 5.96 21.29
CA SER A 49 18.26 6.79 20.90
C SER A 49 18.44 7.98 21.83
N ALA A 50 17.35 8.68 22.17
CA ALA A 50 17.37 9.81 23.09
C ALA A 50 17.82 9.41 24.51
N GLN A 51 17.33 8.28 25.03
CA GLN A 51 17.70 7.77 26.36
C GLN A 51 19.16 7.33 26.42
N ALA A 52 19.64 6.62 25.39
CA ALA A 52 21.02 6.17 25.29
C ALA A 52 22.02 7.30 24.94
N ARG A 53 21.51 8.48 24.53
CA ARG A 53 22.29 9.58 23.93
C ARG A 53 23.19 9.09 22.80
N GLN A 54 22.74 8.09 22.05
CA GLN A 54 23.49 7.48 20.96
C GLN A 54 22.75 7.72 19.65
N SER A 55 23.23 8.71 18.90
CA SER A 55 22.60 9.12 17.64
C SER A 55 22.65 8.03 16.57
N ALA A 56 23.65 7.15 16.62
CA ALA A 56 23.78 6.00 15.73
C ALA A 56 22.59 5.03 15.77
N MET A 57 21.82 4.99 16.86
CA MET A 57 20.60 4.16 16.94
C MET A 57 19.50 4.62 15.97
N LEU A 58 19.54 5.88 15.52
CA LEU A 58 18.59 6.41 14.52
C LEU A 58 18.79 5.78 13.13
N LEU A 59 19.93 5.15 12.86
CA LEU A 59 20.17 4.38 11.63
C LEU A 59 19.27 3.14 11.55
N ALA A 60 18.58 2.75 12.63
CA ALA A 60 17.54 1.73 12.55
C ALA A 60 16.25 2.24 11.87
N LEU A 61 16.02 3.56 11.80
CA LEU A 61 14.78 4.12 11.24
C LEU A 61 14.65 3.87 9.72
N PRO A 62 15.66 4.16 8.88
CA PRO A 62 15.53 3.96 7.43
C PRO A 62 15.19 2.53 7.00
N PRO A 63 15.90 1.46 7.43
CA PRO A 63 15.59 0.11 6.96
C PRO A 63 14.19 -0.35 7.43
N VAL A 64 13.78 0.01 8.64
CA VAL A 64 12.43 -0.29 9.15
C VAL A 64 11.36 0.40 8.30
N CYS A 65 11.51 1.71 8.06
CA CYS A 65 10.58 2.48 7.24
C CYS A 65 10.52 1.97 5.80
N VAL A 66 11.65 1.56 5.22
CA VAL A 66 11.70 1.00 3.86
C VAL A 66 10.92 -0.31 3.78
N VAL A 67 11.16 -1.25 4.71
CA VAL A 67 10.47 -2.55 4.72
C VAL A 67 8.97 -2.38 4.94
N LEU A 68 8.57 -1.59 5.94
CA LEU A 68 7.15 -1.36 6.23
C LEU A 68 6.45 -0.57 5.12
N GLY A 69 7.10 0.46 4.58
CA GLY A 69 6.57 1.28 3.50
C GLY A 69 6.45 0.53 2.18
N TRP A 70 7.42 -0.32 1.83
CA TRP A 70 7.32 -1.20 0.67
C TRP A 70 6.16 -2.20 0.82
N THR A 71 6.04 -2.79 2.00
CA THR A 71 4.96 -3.72 2.32
C THR A 71 3.60 -3.04 2.21
N TYR A 72 3.47 -1.81 2.71
CA TYR A 72 2.28 -0.99 2.58
C TYR A 72 1.91 -0.75 1.11
N LEU A 73 2.90 -0.34 0.30
CA LEU A 73 2.74 -0.04 -1.12
C LEU A 73 2.25 -1.24 -1.93
N VAL A 74 2.88 -2.40 -1.74
CA VAL A 74 2.49 -3.65 -2.42
C VAL A 74 1.05 -4.04 -2.07
N ASN A 75 0.63 -3.84 -0.82
CA ASN A 75 -0.75 -4.13 -0.43
C ASN A 75 -1.73 -3.17 -1.10
N ASP A 76 -1.41 -1.88 -1.21
CA ASP A 76 -2.28 -0.91 -1.90
C ASP A 76 -2.42 -1.21 -3.40
N GLU A 77 -1.34 -1.61 -4.07
CA GLU A 77 -1.37 -2.08 -5.46
C GLU A 77 -2.28 -3.31 -5.60
N LYS A 78 -2.14 -4.32 -4.73
CA LYS A 78 -2.96 -5.54 -4.77
C LYS A 78 -4.44 -5.24 -4.53
N ILE A 79 -4.76 -4.35 -3.59
CA ILE A 79 -6.15 -3.89 -3.37
C ILE A 79 -6.71 -3.23 -4.62
N SER A 80 -5.90 -2.39 -5.29
CA SER A 80 -6.28 -1.71 -6.53
C SER A 80 -6.48 -2.69 -7.69
N ALA A 81 -5.58 -3.68 -7.83
CA ALA A 81 -5.63 -4.73 -8.85
C ALA A 81 -6.86 -5.64 -8.67
N ILE A 82 -7.14 -6.10 -7.45
CA ILE A 82 -8.35 -6.85 -7.11
C ILE A 82 -9.59 -6.05 -7.53
N GLY A 83 -9.67 -4.77 -7.15
CA GLY A 83 -10.79 -3.94 -7.55
C GLY A 83 -10.91 -3.78 -9.07
N ALA A 84 -9.80 -3.69 -9.79
CA ALA A 84 -9.80 -3.62 -11.25
C ALA A 84 -10.29 -4.93 -11.89
N TYR A 85 -9.84 -6.07 -11.37
CA TYR A 85 -10.26 -7.40 -11.81
C TYR A 85 -11.75 -7.65 -11.60
N VAL A 86 -12.27 -7.33 -10.40
CA VAL A 86 -13.69 -7.48 -10.08
C VAL A 86 -14.57 -6.68 -11.05
N ARG A 87 -14.16 -5.46 -11.39
CA ARG A 87 -14.93 -4.57 -12.27
C ARG A 87 -14.77 -4.85 -13.76
N GLY A 88 -13.56 -5.25 -14.17
CA GLY A 88 -13.20 -5.43 -15.58
C GLY A 88 -13.53 -6.82 -16.10
N ASP A 89 -13.58 -7.83 -15.23
CA ASP A 89 -13.65 -9.22 -15.65
C ASP A 89 -14.79 -10.00 -14.95
N LEU A 90 -14.71 -10.16 -13.62
CA LEU A 90 -15.71 -10.93 -12.85
C LEU A 90 -17.14 -10.38 -12.97
N GLY A 91 -17.32 -9.07 -12.79
CA GLY A 91 -18.63 -8.42 -12.86
C GLY A 91 -19.32 -8.60 -14.22
N PRO A 92 -18.67 -8.28 -15.35
CA PRO A 92 -19.20 -8.51 -16.69
C PRO A 92 -19.53 -9.98 -16.99
N ARG A 93 -18.67 -10.93 -16.60
CA ARG A 93 -18.92 -12.37 -16.82
C ARG A 93 -20.14 -12.85 -16.02
N LEU A 94 -20.29 -12.40 -14.78
CA LEU A 94 -21.45 -12.76 -13.96
C LEU A 94 -22.74 -12.12 -14.48
N ALA A 95 -22.68 -10.88 -14.96
CA ALA A 95 -23.79 -10.19 -15.62
C ALA A 95 -24.28 -10.95 -16.85
N GLN A 96 -23.35 -11.42 -17.70
CA GLN A 96 -23.66 -12.21 -18.89
C GLN A 96 -24.34 -13.54 -18.53
N LEU A 97 -23.83 -14.26 -17.53
CA LEU A 97 -24.39 -15.53 -17.08
C LEU A 97 -25.75 -15.37 -16.39
N ALA A 98 -25.96 -14.27 -15.67
CA ALA A 98 -27.21 -13.98 -14.97
C ALA A 98 -28.28 -13.31 -15.85
N GLY A 99 -27.96 -12.93 -17.10
CA GLY A 99 -28.84 -12.14 -17.95
C GLY A 99 -29.15 -10.74 -17.39
N ALA A 100 -28.33 -10.25 -16.46
CA ALA A 100 -28.52 -8.96 -15.81
C ALA A 100 -27.70 -7.88 -16.51
N GLN A 101 -28.25 -6.68 -16.70
CA GLN A 101 -27.50 -5.58 -17.32
C GLN A 101 -26.32 -5.12 -16.46
N LYS A 102 -26.42 -5.21 -15.13
CA LYS A 102 -25.37 -4.85 -14.17
C LYS A 102 -25.45 -5.75 -12.94
N VAL A 103 -24.28 -6.15 -12.45
CA VAL A 103 -24.10 -6.84 -11.17
C VAL A 103 -23.16 -5.98 -10.32
N PHE A 104 -23.29 -6.03 -9.00
CA PHE A 104 -22.45 -5.28 -8.04
C PHE A 104 -22.56 -3.75 -8.14
N GLU A 105 -23.76 -3.22 -8.41
CA GLU A 105 -23.97 -1.78 -8.53
C GLU A 105 -23.52 -0.96 -7.30
N TRP A 106 -23.62 -1.55 -6.11
CA TRP A 106 -23.10 -0.96 -4.87
C TRP A 106 -21.61 -0.60 -4.94
N GLU A 107 -20.78 -1.40 -5.64
CA GLU A 107 -19.36 -1.13 -5.82
C GLU A 107 -19.09 0.07 -6.76
N VAL A 108 -20.05 0.39 -7.62
CA VAL A 108 -19.95 1.49 -8.59
C VAL A 108 -20.62 2.76 -8.06
N ALA A 109 -21.61 2.63 -7.17
CA ALA A 109 -22.38 3.75 -6.61
C ALA A 109 -21.50 4.83 -5.93
N HIS A 110 -20.37 4.43 -5.33
CA HIS A 110 -19.43 5.35 -4.66
C HIS A 110 -18.47 6.08 -5.63
N ARG A 111 -18.57 5.88 -6.95
CA ARG A 111 -17.66 6.50 -7.93
C ARG A 111 -17.84 8.01 -8.13
N GLY A 112 -18.99 8.57 -7.77
CA GLY A 112 -19.28 10.01 -7.91
C GLY A 112 -18.51 10.91 -6.94
N ASP A 113 -17.69 10.34 -6.05
CA ASP A 113 -17.02 11.12 -5.02
C ASP A 113 -15.85 11.94 -5.57
N VAL A 114 -16.12 13.20 -5.87
CA VAL A 114 -15.14 14.23 -6.30
C VAL A 114 -13.97 14.35 -5.32
N ARG A 115 -14.17 14.02 -4.02
CA ARG A 115 -13.12 14.07 -3.00
C ARG A 115 -12.18 12.88 -3.03
N ARG A 116 -12.42 11.87 -3.86
CA ARG A 116 -11.54 10.69 -3.97
C ARG A 116 -10.10 11.06 -4.34
N ARG A 117 -9.92 12.05 -5.24
CA ARG A 117 -8.59 12.54 -5.62
C ARG A 117 -7.90 13.25 -4.46
N SER A 118 -8.64 14.10 -3.73
CA SER A 118 -8.13 14.79 -2.55
C SER A 118 -7.70 13.80 -1.46
N ARG A 119 -8.53 12.79 -1.14
CA ARG A 119 -8.16 11.75 -0.17
C ARG A 119 -6.89 10.99 -0.55
N LYS A 120 -6.71 10.65 -1.84
CA LYS A 120 -5.47 10.01 -2.32
C LYS A 120 -4.24 10.90 -2.17
N VAL A 121 -4.37 12.21 -2.42
CA VAL A 121 -3.25 13.16 -2.25
C VAL A 121 -2.89 13.31 -0.78
N ILE A 122 -3.88 13.45 0.10
CA ILE A 122 -3.66 13.54 1.55
C ILE A 122 -2.99 12.25 2.06
N GLN A 123 -3.49 11.09 1.63
CA GLN A 123 -2.91 9.80 2.00
C GLN A 123 -1.46 9.67 1.53
N CYS A 124 -1.16 10.03 0.28
CA CYS A 124 0.21 10.08 -0.23
C CYS A 124 1.11 11.01 0.61
N GLY A 125 0.59 12.15 1.06
CA GLY A 125 1.31 13.07 1.94
C GLY A 125 1.63 12.46 3.30
N ILE A 126 0.66 11.76 3.92
CA ILE A 126 0.83 11.04 5.18
C ILE A 126 1.85 9.90 5.02
N ASP A 127 1.79 9.16 3.92
CA ASP A 127 2.69 8.05 3.64
C ASP A 127 4.14 8.55 3.45
N LEU A 128 4.34 9.63 2.69
CA LEU A 128 5.65 10.27 2.56
C LEU A 128 6.18 10.79 3.90
N LEU A 129 5.32 11.37 4.73
CA LEU A 129 5.70 11.83 6.06
C LEU A 129 6.21 10.66 6.91
N ALA A 130 5.41 9.59 7.02
CA ALA A 130 5.69 8.45 7.87
C ALA A 130 6.89 7.62 7.39
N PHE A 131 6.98 7.34 6.09
CA PHE A 131 7.97 6.40 5.54
C PHE A 131 9.22 7.06 4.96
N CYS A 132 9.21 8.38 4.72
CA CYS A 132 10.35 9.07 4.10
C CYS A 132 10.85 10.24 4.94
N VAL A 133 9.99 11.16 5.35
CA VAL A 133 10.43 12.38 6.07
C VAL A 133 11.02 12.04 7.43
N VAL A 134 10.35 11.20 8.23
CA VAL A 134 10.85 10.81 9.55
C VAL A 134 12.22 10.10 9.50
N PRO A 135 12.43 9.04 8.70
CA PRO A 135 13.74 8.39 8.64
C PRO A 135 14.84 9.31 8.08
N LEU A 136 14.53 10.17 7.10
CA LEU A 136 15.50 11.17 6.60
C LEU A 136 15.87 12.20 7.67
N ALA A 137 14.90 12.65 8.48
CA ALA A 137 15.19 13.52 9.62
C ALA A 137 16.09 12.83 10.65
N GLY A 138 15.89 11.52 10.90
CA GLY A 138 16.78 10.71 11.73
C GLY A 138 18.22 10.66 11.21
N LEU A 139 18.39 10.48 9.89
CA LEU A 139 19.70 10.51 9.25
C LEU A 139 20.37 11.89 9.36
N LEU A 140 19.62 12.97 9.20
CA LEU A 140 20.14 14.34 9.37
C LEU A 140 20.64 14.58 10.80
N VAL A 141 19.89 14.13 11.80
CA VAL A 141 20.30 14.22 13.22
C VAL A 141 21.59 13.43 13.45
N TYR A 142 21.72 12.24 12.85
CA TYR A 142 22.93 11.44 12.92
C TYR A 142 24.14 12.13 12.26
N TRP A 143 23.98 12.78 11.11
CA TRP A 143 25.09 13.48 10.45
C TRP A 143 25.55 14.72 11.21
N VAL A 144 24.62 15.43 11.88
CA VAL A 144 24.93 16.66 12.63
C VAL A 144 25.48 16.37 14.03
N SER A 145 25.25 15.18 14.60
CA SER A 145 25.71 14.84 15.95
C SER A 145 27.24 14.74 16.08
N GLY A 146 27.96 14.58 14.96
CA GLY A 146 29.42 14.42 14.95
C GLY A 146 29.92 13.06 15.43
N GLU A 147 29.02 12.15 15.83
CA GLU A 147 29.33 10.77 16.26
C GLU A 147 29.46 9.82 15.04
N THR A 148 30.15 10.28 14.00
CA THR A 148 30.17 9.59 12.71
C THR A 148 31.41 8.72 12.55
N SER A 149 31.21 7.43 12.29
CA SER A 149 32.28 6.54 11.81
C SER A 149 32.17 6.39 10.29
N ALA A 150 33.30 6.26 9.58
CA ALA A 150 33.31 6.23 8.12
C ALA A 150 32.38 5.15 7.52
N GLY A 151 32.33 3.97 8.14
CA GLY A 151 31.44 2.88 7.71
C GLY A 151 29.96 3.20 7.89
N LEU A 152 29.58 3.81 9.02
CA LEU A 152 28.18 4.18 9.29
C LEU A 152 27.73 5.35 8.41
N VAL A 153 28.63 6.26 8.03
CA VAL A 153 28.32 7.32 7.06
C VAL A 153 27.98 6.72 5.69
N VAL A 154 28.80 5.79 5.19
CA VAL A 154 28.51 5.09 3.92
C VAL A 154 27.18 4.35 3.99
N LEU A 155 26.92 3.62 5.08
CA LEU A 155 25.64 2.93 5.30
C LEU A 155 24.46 3.91 5.27
N SER A 156 24.54 5.02 6.01
CA SER A 156 23.50 6.04 6.06
C SER A 156 23.25 6.72 4.70
N GLY A 157 24.27 6.81 3.84
CA GLY A 157 24.12 7.28 2.46
C GLY A 157 23.32 6.30 1.60
N VAL A 158 23.59 4.99 1.72
CA VAL A 158 22.80 3.95 1.04
C VAL A 158 21.36 3.94 1.54
N GLU A 159 21.16 4.09 2.85
CA GLU A 159 19.84 4.21 3.47
C GLU A 159 19.06 5.42 2.98
N ALA A 160 19.72 6.58 2.82
CA ALA A 160 19.08 7.77 2.25
C ALA A 160 18.60 7.49 0.82
N LEU A 161 19.42 6.84 -0.01
CA LEU A 161 19.05 6.48 -1.38
C LEU A 161 17.87 5.51 -1.44
N THR A 162 17.82 4.50 -0.57
CA THR A 162 16.70 3.55 -0.54
C THR A 162 15.41 4.20 -0.06
N VAL A 163 15.46 5.09 0.93
CA VAL A 163 14.30 5.88 1.38
C VAL A 163 13.79 6.80 0.27
N VAL A 164 14.68 7.49 -0.45
CA VAL A 164 14.30 8.32 -1.61
C VAL A 164 13.67 7.46 -2.71
N GLY A 165 14.24 6.29 -2.99
CA GLY A 165 13.68 5.32 -3.94
C GLY A 165 12.26 4.89 -3.57
N LEU A 166 12.02 4.60 -2.29
CA LEU A 166 10.67 4.30 -1.78
C LEU A 166 9.73 5.50 -1.97
N GLY A 167 10.17 6.71 -1.65
CA GLY A 167 9.37 7.93 -1.81
C GLY A 167 8.93 8.15 -3.27
N VAL A 168 9.83 7.91 -4.22
CA VAL A 168 9.50 7.94 -5.66
C VAL A 168 8.41 6.92 -5.99
N GLN A 169 8.53 5.69 -5.50
CA GLN A 169 7.53 4.65 -5.73
C GLN A 169 6.15 5.04 -5.14
N ILE A 170 6.11 5.54 -3.90
CA ILE A 170 4.86 6.01 -3.27
C ILE A 170 4.16 7.06 -4.17
N VAL A 171 4.92 8.05 -4.68
CA VAL A 171 4.37 9.09 -5.56
C VAL A 171 3.89 8.52 -6.89
N LEU A 172 4.63 7.60 -7.50
CA LEU A 172 4.27 6.98 -8.78
C LEU A 172 2.96 6.19 -8.67
N TYR A 173 2.80 5.41 -7.62
CA TYR A 173 1.60 4.60 -7.36
C TYR A 173 0.39 5.42 -6.88
N ALA A 174 0.63 6.58 -6.25
CA ALA A 174 -0.45 7.51 -5.90
C ALA A 174 -1.10 8.16 -7.12
N ARG A 175 -0.41 8.20 -8.28
CA ARG A 175 -0.97 8.78 -9.50
C ARG A 175 -2.19 7.96 -9.96
N PRO A 176 -3.34 8.61 -10.21
CA PRO A 176 -4.49 7.91 -10.78
C PRO A 176 -4.08 7.28 -12.11
N SER A 177 -4.22 5.97 -12.24
CA SER A 177 -4.03 5.26 -13.50
C SER A 177 -5.15 5.69 -14.45
N GLY A 178 -4.97 6.82 -15.12
CA GLY A 178 -5.75 7.21 -16.28
C GLY A 178 -5.34 6.34 -17.45
N ARG A 179 -5.74 5.07 -17.47
CA ARG A 179 -5.82 4.34 -18.74
C ARG A 179 -7.21 4.62 -19.32
N PRO A 180 -7.32 5.37 -20.43
CA PRO A 180 -8.52 5.29 -21.24
C PRO A 180 -8.67 3.83 -21.68
N ALA A 181 -9.86 3.27 -21.50
CA ALA A 181 -10.18 1.99 -22.11
C ALA A 181 -9.97 2.13 -23.63
N PRO A 182 -9.38 1.12 -24.31
CA PRO A 182 -9.39 1.13 -25.77
C PRO A 182 -10.86 1.16 -26.20
N SER A 183 -11.21 2.15 -27.01
CA SER A 183 -12.48 2.15 -27.74
C SER A 183 -12.48 0.91 -28.63
N ALA A 184 -13.33 -0.07 -28.29
CA ALA A 184 -13.64 -1.16 -29.20
C ALA A 184 -14.30 -0.52 -30.43
N GLY A 185 -13.59 -0.60 -31.56
CA GLY A 185 -14.13 -0.39 -32.90
C GLY A 185 -14.64 -1.70 -33.46
#